data_AF-A0A9Q0UPM8-F1
#
_entry.id   AF-A0A9Q0UPM8-F1
#
_cell.length_a   1.000
_cell.length_b   1.000
_cell.length_c   1.000
_cell.angle_alpha   90.00
_cell.angle_beta   90.00
_cell.angle_gamma   90.00
#
_symmetry.space_group_name_H-M   'P 1'
#
loop_
_entity.id
_entity.type
_entity.pdbx_description
1 polymer ?
#
loop_
_entity_poly.entity_id
_entity_poly.type
_entity_poly.pdbx_seq_one_letter_code
_entity_poly.pdbx_strand_id
1 'polypeptide(L)'
;MKVSSKTVRCLFYFMFIAELGASLNCTTSCGNRGVDIRFPFWIKDRQPDQCGYPGFALSCNEGDDIVVELPPAGKLHIEKIDYRNQVILASDPQRCLLRQHPNFNSSVFNIQFEMSKINFTIFNCSLNNTRPPNWMAPCLSTVNYDVLAVDSELSIEGKESLLSCTKMYDLPVPRDIRLSWSSPNCGSCEATGKQCRLRKNSITELETECYGWHRQDKGAFSFKYSVHCSVFIAPSFSFFYLVCI
;
A
#
# COMPACT_ATOMS: atom_id res chain seq x y z
N MET A 1 -22.12 20.06 -54.60
CA MET A 1 -22.03 19.72 -53.16
C MET A 1 -20.68 20.17 -52.64
N LYS A 2 -20.63 21.26 -51.87
CA LYS A 2 -19.40 21.86 -51.33
C LYS A 2 -19.45 21.65 -49.83
N VAL A 3 -18.81 20.59 -49.34
CA VAL A 3 -18.70 20.33 -47.90
C VAL A 3 -17.86 21.46 -47.31
N SER A 4 -18.49 22.27 -46.46
CA SER A 4 -17.89 23.45 -45.86
C SER A 4 -16.72 23.04 -44.95
N SER A 5 -15.51 23.45 -45.34
CA SER A 5 -14.24 23.27 -44.61
C SER A 5 -14.28 23.76 -43.15
N LYS A 6 -15.24 24.61 -42.78
CA LYS A 6 -15.43 25.13 -41.43
C LYS A 6 -15.96 24.08 -40.44
N THR A 7 -16.81 23.16 -40.89
CA THR A 7 -17.42 22.14 -40.01
C THR A 7 -16.40 21.07 -39.60
N VAL A 8 -15.47 20.73 -40.49
CA VAL A 8 -14.38 19.77 -40.24
C VAL A 8 -13.35 20.32 -39.24
N ARG A 9 -13.10 21.64 -39.27
CA ARG A 9 -12.19 22.32 -38.33
C ARG A 9 -12.69 22.33 -36.88
N CYS A 10 -14.00 22.48 -36.65
CA CYS A 10 -14.58 22.40 -35.31
C CYS A 10 -14.53 20.98 -34.73
N LEU A 11 -14.75 19.95 -35.55
CA LEU A 11 -14.65 18.55 -35.12
C LEU A 11 -13.20 18.20 -34.73
N PHE A 12 -12.20 18.70 -35.48
CA PHE A 12 -10.80 18.55 -35.08
C PHE A 12 -10.50 19.25 -33.75
N TYR A 13 -11.02 20.47 -33.52
CA TYR A 13 -10.84 21.17 -32.23
C TYR A 13 -11.53 20.48 -31.05
N PHE A 14 -12.68 19.83 -31.28
CA PHE A 14 -13.39 19.06 -30.27
C PHE A 14 -12.67 17.74 -29.92
N MET A 15 -12.04 17.09 -30.90
CA MET A 15 -11.20 15.91 -30.67
C MET A 15 -9.94 16.24 -29.86
N PHE A 16 -9.42 17.47 -29.94
CA PHE A 16 -8.27 17.93 -29.13
C PHE A 16 -8.60 18.30 -27.67
N ILE A 17 -9.89 18.38 -27.28
CA ILE A 17 -10.29 18.65 -25.89
C ILE A 17 -10.55 17.34 -25.09
N ALA A 18 -10.52 16.19 -25.74
CA ALA A 18 -10.80 14.90 -25.08
C ALA A 18 -9.63 14.34 -24.24
N GLU A 19 -8.46 14.98 -24.20
CA GLU A 19 -7.26 14.41 -23.57
C GLU A 19 -6.75 15.15 -22.32
N LEU A 20 -7.43 16.21 -21.87
CA LEU A 20 -7.07 16.95 -20.65
C LEU A 20 -8.08 16.69 -19.53
N GLY A 21 -8.14 15.45 -19.07
CA GLY A 21 -9.06 15.11 -17.98
C GLY A 21 -9.01 13.69 -17.44
N ALA A 22 -8.00 12.88 -17.79
CA ALA A 22 -7.80 11.61 -17.08
C ALA A 22 -7.40 11.93 -15.63
N SER A 23 -8.33 11.79 -14.69
CA SER A 23 -7.99 11.79 -13.27
C SER A 23 -7.04 10.62 -13.03
N LEU A 24 -5.77 10.91 -12.72
CA LEU A 24 -4.78 9.88 -12.41
C LEU A 24 -5.28 9.05 -11.23
N ASN A 25 -5.60 7.78 -11.48
CA ASN A 25 -6.00 6.87 -10.42
C ASN A 25 -4.74 6.31 -9.75
N CYS A 26 -4.46 6.81 -8.55
CA CYS A 26 -3.31 6.40 -7.75
C CYS A 26 -3.62 5.27 -6.76
N THR A 27 -4.79 4.63 -6.86
CA THR A 27 -5.12 3.45 -6.06
C THR A 27 -4.62 2.20 -6.75
N THR A 28 -3.83 1.38 -6.05
CA THR A 28 -3.30 0.11 -6.56
C THR A 28 -3.23 -0.92 -5.43
N SER A 29 -2.96 -2.18 -5.75
CA SER A 29 -2.63 -3.23 -4.77
C SER A 29 -1.40 -4.02 -5.23
N CYS A 30 -0.77 -4.77 -4.31
CA CYS A 30 0.10 -5.87 -4.69
C CYS A 30 -0.76 -7.14 -4.81
N GLY A 31 -0.82 -7.71 -6.02
CA GLY A 31 -1.66 -8.85 -6.34
C GLY A 31 -3.14 -8.69 -5.95
N ASN A 32 -3.80 -9.82 -5.67
CA ASN A 32 -5.23 -9.88 -5.35
C ASN A 32 -5.51 -9.95 -3.84
N ARG A 33 -4.56 -9.59 -2.99
CA ARG A 33 -4.66 -9.75 -1.52
C ARG A 33 -5.59 -8.73 -0.83
N GLY A 34 -6.13 -7.77 -1.58
CA GLY A 34 -7.20 -6.88 -1.10
C GLY A 34 -6.74 -5.75 -0.18
N VAL A 35 -5.44 -5.44 -0.11
CA VAL A 35 -4.95 -4.24 0.59
C VAL A 35 -4.74 -3.13 -0.44
N ASP A 36 -5.63 -2.14 -0.41
CA ASP A 36 -5.55 -0.96 -1.27
C ASP A 36 -4.46 0.00 -0.79
N ILE A 37 -3.52 0.25 -1.68
CA ILE A 37 -2.43 1.22 -1.56
C ILE A 37 -2.91 2.52 -2.19
N ARG A 38 -2.98 3.55 -1.34
CA ARG A 38 -3.48 4.88 -1.65
C ARG A 38 -2.53 5.88 -1.01
N PHE A 39 -2.64 7.14 -1.45
CA PHE A 39 -1.93 8.24 -0.84
C PHE A 39 -2.09 8.23 0.72
N PRO A 40 -1.01 8.40 1.50
CA PRO A 40 0.32 8.89 1.11
C PRO A 40 1.25 7.84 0.49
N PHE A 41 0.89 6.57 0.54
CA PHE A 41 1.71 5.49 0.03
C PHE A 41 1.62 5.38 -1.49
N TRP A 42 2.69 4.87 -2.08
CA TRP A 42 2.78 4.61 -3.51
C TRP A 42 3.79 3.49 -3.76
N ILE A 43 3.60 2.76 -4.85
CA ILE A 43 4.55 1.72 -5.25
C ILE A 43 5.63 2.32 -6.13
N LYS A 44 6.86 2.29 -5.62
CA LYS A 44 8.06 2.65 -6.38
C LYS A 44 8.14 1.82 -7.67
N ASP A 45 8.53 2.47 -8.77
CA ASP A 45 8.70 1.85 -10.09
C ASP A 45 7.41 1.34 -10.77
N ARG A 46 6.23 1.42 -10.12
CA ARG A 46 4.92 1.10 -10.73
C ARG A 46 4.00 2.31 -10.88
N GLN A 47 4.08 3.28 -9.97
CA GLN A 47 3.23 4.47 -9.99
C GLN A 47 4.08 5.73 -10.27
N PRO A 48 3.51 6.76 -10.93
CA PRO A 48 4.17 8.06 -11.05
C PRO A 48 4.44 8.68 -9.68
N ASP A 49 5.54 9.42 -9.54
CA ASP A 49 5.93 10.07 -8.27
C ASP A 49 4.85 10.99 -7.69
N GLN A 50 3.96 11.52 -8.54
CA GLN A 50 2.83 12.37 -8.16
C GLN A 50 1.74 11.63 -7.36
N CYS A 51 1.79 10.30 -7.30
CA CYS A 51 0.78 9.49 -6.61
C CYS A 51 1.00 9.38 -5.10
N GLY A 52 2.18 9.73 -4.60
CA GLY A 52 2.52 9.50 -3.20
C GLY A 52 3.28 10.64 -2.55
N TYR A 53 3.42 10.53 -1.24
CA TYR A 53 4.17 11.48 -0.43
C TYR A 53 5.64 11.06 -0.37
N PRO A 54 6.60 12.01 -0.43
CA PRO A 54 8.02 11.70 -0.25
C PRO A 54 8.28 10.98 1.07
N GLY A 55 9.05 9.88 1.03
CA GLY A 55 9.32 9.03 2.20
C GLY A 55 8.29 7.92 2.46
N PHE A 56 7.19 7.87 1.71
CA PHE A 56 6.14 6.83 1.82
C PHE A 56 6.17 5.81 0.67
N ALA A 57 7.33 5.66 0.02
CA ALA A 57 7.49 4.70 -1.06
C ALA A 57 7.44 3.27 -0.51
N LEU A 58 6.65 2.42 -1.16
CA LEU A 58 6.51 1.00 -0.90
C LEU A 58 6.97 0.20 -2.12
N SER A 59 7.13 -1.10 -1.96
CA SER A 59 7.42 -2.03 -3.05
C SER A 59 6.53 -3.27 -2.96
N CYS A 60 6.36 -3.99 -4.06
CA CYS A 60 5.79 -5.33 -4.05
C CYS A 60 6.92 -6.35 -4.20
N ASN A 61 6.95 -7.40 -3.38
CA ASN A 61 7.87 -8.51 -3.60
C ASN A 61 7.32 -9.50 -4.66
N GLU A 62 8.08 -10.56 -4.96
CA GLU A 62 7.68 -11.61 -5.90
C GLU A 62 6.44 -12.41 -5.45
N GLY A 63 6.17 -12.43 -4.14
CA GLY A 63 4.99 -13.07 -3.55
C GLY A 63 3.74 -12.19 -3.52
N ASP A 64 3.76 -11.01 -4.17
CA ASP A 64 2.71 -10.00 -4.10
C ASP A 64 2.44 -9.46 -2.67
N ASP A 65 3.41 -9.58 -1.75
CA ASP A 65 3.38 -8.88 -0.47
C ASP A 65 3.77 -7.42 -0.67
N ILE A 66 3.11 -6.54 0.09
CA ILE A 66 3.49 -5.13 0.21
C ILE A 66 4.66 -5.04 1.18
N VAL A 67 5.75 -4.38 0.77
CA VAL A 67 6.97 -4.25 1.56
C VAL A 67 7.30 -2.79 1.79
N VAL A 68 7.55 -2.45 3.06
CA VAL A 68 8.15 -1.18 3.46
C VAL A 68 9.61 -1.39 3.81
N GLU A 69 10.47 -0.57 3.23
CA GLU A 69 11.88 -0.51 3.57
C GLU A 69 12.09 0.53 4.66
N LEU A 70 12.67 0.09 5.77
CA LEU A 70 13.00 0.93 6.91
C LEU A 70 14.51 0.81 7.17
N PRO A 71 15.37 1.58 6.50
CA PRO A 71 16.80 1.54 6.80
C PRO A 71 17.07 2.16 8.18
N PRO A 72 17.87 1.54 9.09
CA PRO A 72 18.55 0.24 8.99
C PRO A 72 17.77 -1.03 9.38
N ALA A 73 16.55 -0.96 9.91
CA ALA A 73 15.73 -2.11 10.34
C ALA A 73 15.45 -3.18 9.26
N GLY A 74 15.57 -2.82 7.99
CA GLY A 74 15.41 -3.74 6.85
C GLY A 74 14.02 -3.67 6.25
N LYS A 75 13.52 -4.80 5.75
CA LYS A 75 12.25 -4.93 5.03
C LYS A 75 11.19 -5.51 5.96
N LEU A 76 10.05 -4.83 6.07
CA LEU A 76 8.86 -5.34 6.76
C LEU A 76 7.73 -5.58 5.77
N HIS A 77 6.96 -6.62 6.01
CA HIS A 77 5.76 -6.92 5.25
C HIS A 77 4.58 -6.15 5.84
N ILE A 78 3.81 -5.46 5.02
CA ILE A 78 2.59 -4.77 5.45
C ILE A 78 1.43 -5.74 5.37
N GLU A 79 0.76 -5.94 6.51
CA GLU A 79 -0.44 -6.78 6.60
C GLU A 79 -1.71 -5.94 6.44
N LYS A 80 -1.72 -4.73 7.03
CA LYS A 80 -2.87 -3.83 6.98
C LYS A 80 -2.44 -2.37 7.09
N ILE A 81 -3.17 -1.49 6.41
CA ILE A 81 -3.03 -0.04 6.52
C ILE A 81 -4.36 0.54 7.01
N ASP A 82 -4.34 1.16 8.18
CA ASP A 82 -5.44 1.97 8.69
C ASP A 82 -5.18 3.45 8.38
N TYR A 83 -5.74 3.92 7.27
CA TYR A 83 -5.58 5.31 6.83
C TYR A 83 -6.27 6.32 7.78
N ARG A 84 -7.33 5.90 8.48
CA ARG A 84 -8.07 6.77 9.40
C ARG A 84 -7.26 7.05 10.65
N ASN A 85 -6.67 6.00 11.23
CA ASN A 85 -5.84 6.11 12.43
C ASN A 85 -4.36 6.37 12.11
N GLN A 86 -3.98 6.32 10.84
CA GLN A 86 -2.59 6.46 10.35
C GLN A 86 -1.64 5.45 10.99
N VAL A 87 -2.04 4.17 10.96
CA VAL A 87 -1.27 3.05 11.50
C VAL A 87 -1.13 1.95 10.47
N ILE A 88 0.08 1.43 10.32
CA ILE A 88 0.41 0.22 9.56
C ILE A 88 0.59 -0.91 10.56
N LEU A 89 -0.09 -2.03 10.31
CA LEU A 89 0.24 -3.31 10.94
C LEU A 89 1.22 -4.04 10.02
N ALA A 90 2.39 -4.36 10.54
CA ALA A 90 3.46 -5.00 9.80
C ALA A 90 3.93 -6.30 10.48
N SER A 91 4.56 -7.17 9.70
CA SER A 91 5.24 -8.37 10.16
C SER A 91 6.67 -8.45 9.63
N ASP A 92 7.49 -9.20 10.37
CA ASP A 92 8.89 -9.45 10.05
C ASP A 92 9.11 -10.97 9.86
N PRO A 93 8.79 -11.50 8.67
CA PRO A 93 8.92 -12.95 8.41
C PRO A 93 10.37 -13.42 8.45
N GLN A 94 11.33 -12.52 8.19
CA GLN A 94 12.77 -12.84 8.22
C GLN A 94 13.35 -12.78 9.64
N ARG A 95 12.56 -12.29 10.60
CA ARG A 95 12.97 -12.05 12.00
C ARG A 95 14.24 -11.19 12.07
N CYS A 96 14.39 -10.25 11.14
CA CYS A 96 15.50 -9.30 11.08
C CYS A 96 15.48 -8.29 12.22
N LEU A 97 14.31 -7.96 12.77
CA LEU A 97 14.18 -7.10 13.93
C LEU A 97 14.88 -7.70 15.16
N LEU A 98 15.08 -9.03 15.20
CA LEU A 98 15.87 -9.68 16.25
C LEU A 98 17.38 -9.36 16.20
N ARG A 99 17.89 -8.81 15.08
CA ARG A 99 19.28 -8.31 14.98
C ARG A 99 19.48 -6.97 15.67
N GLN A 100 18.42 -6.17 15.85
CA GLN A 100 18.57 -4.75 16.12
C GLN A 100 17.90 -4.35 17.43
N HIS A 101 18.62 -3.52 18.20
CA HIS A 101 18.14 -2.91 19.43
C HIS A 101 16.82 -2.13 19.20
N PRO A 102 15.98 -1.95 20.23
CA PRO A 102 14.71 -1.21 20.18
C PRO A 102 14.82 0.30 19.84
N ASN A 103 16.02 0.80 19.48
CA ASN A 103 16.29 2.21 19.23
C ASN A 103 16.42 2.52 17.73
N PHE A 104 15.58 1.91 16.89
CA PHE A 104 15.48 2.34 15.49
C PHE A 104 14.62 3.60 15.41
N ASN A 105 15.17 4.67 14.83
CA ASN A 105 14.49 5.93 14.61
C ASN A 105 14.26 6.13 13.11
N SER A 106 13.00 6.17 12.70
CA SER A 106 12.60 6.57 11.34
C SER A 106 12.11 8.01 11.40
N SER A 107 12.54 8.83 10.45
CA SER A 107 12.05 10.22 10.32
C SER A 107 10.58 10.30 9.91
N VAL A 108 10.03 9.22 9.34
CA VAL A 108 8.67 9.17 8.80
C VAL A 108 7.73 8.40 9.74
N PHE A 109 8.20 7.28 10.29
CA PHE A 109 7.38 6.37 11.07
C PHE A 109 7.80 6.34 12.54
N ASN A 110 6.82 6.49 13.43
CA ASN A 110 6.97 6.14 14.83
C ASN A 110 6.62 4.66 15.01
N ILE A 111 7.59 3.89 15.50
CA ILE A 111 7.51 2.44 15.58
C ILE A 111 7.20 2.02 17.00
N GLN A 112 6.14 1.22 17.14
CA GLN A 112 5.72 0.65 18.40
C GLN A 112 5.75 -0.86 18.29
N PHE A 113 6.43 -1.47 19.26
CA PHE A 113 6.50 -2.92 19.40
C PHE A 113 5.63 -3.33 20.57
N GLU A 114 4.62 -4.15 20.32
CA GLU A 114 3.89 -4.81 21.40
C GLU A 114 4.63 -6.10 21.76
N MET A 115 5.34 -6.09 22.90
CA MET A 115 6.21 -7.19 23.27
C MET A 115 5.40 -8.44 23.69
N SER A 116 5.88 -9.62 23.27
CA SER A 116 5.32 -10.87 23.79
C SER A 116 5.64 -11.06 25.27
N LYS A 117 4.79 -11.81 25.98
CA LYS A 117 5.13 -12.37 27.29
C LYS A 117 6.06 -13.58 27.17
N ILE A 118 6.09 -14.17 25.98
CA ILE A 118 6.87 -15.36 25.65
C ILE A 118 8.23 -14.91 25.14
N ASN A 119 9.28 -15.44 25.75
CA ASN A 119 10.65 -15.25 25.27
C ASN A 119 10.99 -16.30 24.21
N PHE A 120 11.84 -15.92 23.26
CA PHE A 120 12.43 -16.88 22.34
C PHE A 120 13.90 -17.06 22.71
N THR A 121 14.33 -18.31 22.72
CA THR A 121 15.73 -18.69 22.85
C THR A 121 16.34 -18.73 21.45
N ILE A 122 17.41 -17.98 21.26
CA ILE A 122 18.18 -17.93 20.01
C ILE A 122 19.29 -18.98 20.07
N PHE A 123 19.37 -19.81 19.05
CA PHE A 123 20.34 -20.91 18.92
C PHE A 123 21.18 -20.75 17.67
N ASN A 124 22.49 -20.99 17.80
CA ASN A 124 23.41 -21.13 16.68
C ASN A 124 23.61 -22.61 16.37
N CYS A 125 23.34 -23.02 15.13
CA CYS A 125 23.36 -24.42 14.73
C CYS A 125 24.22 -24.62 13.48
N SER A 126 25.01 -25.70 13.44
CA SER A 126 25.73 -26.12 12.24
C SER A 126 24.77 -26.49 11.11
N LEU A 127 25.04 -26.11 9.85
CA LEU A 127 24.15 -26.36 8.71
C LEU A 127 23.53 -27.78 8.71
N ASN A 128 22.20 -27.87 8.74
CA ASN A 128 21.47 -29.13 8.67
C ASN A 128 20.13 -28.92 7.95
N ASN A 129 19.79 -29.84 7.05
CA ASN A 129 18.66 -29.73 6.13
C ASN A 129 17.28 -29.99 6.77
N THR A 130 17.23 -30.54 8.00
CA THR A 130 15.96 -30.95 8.65
C THR A 130 15.54 -29.99 9.75
N ARG A 131 15.22 -28.74 9.39
CA ARG A 131 14.78 -27.73 10.36
C ARG A 131 13.38 -27.20 10.06
N PRO A 132 12.55 -27.00 11.10
CA PRO A 132 11.24 -26.37 10.93
C PRO A 132 11.37 -24.95 10.37
N PRO A 133 10.69 -24.60 9.26
CA PRO A 133 10.77 -23.26 8.67
C PRO A 133 10.34 -22.14 9.63
N ASN A 134 9.37 -22.44 10.51
CA ASN A 134 8.84 -21.50 11.51
C ASN A 134 9.83 -21.14 12.64
N TRP A 135 10.94 -21.86 12.77
CA TRP A 135 11.99 -21.57 13.76
C TRP A 135 13.17 -20.83 13.16
N MET A 136 13.27 -20.78 11.83
CA MET A 136 14.39 -20.10 11.18
C MET A 136 14.34 -18.60 11.45
N ALA A 137 15.52 -18.03 11.69
CA ALA A 137 15.75 -16.59 11.62
C ALA A 137 16.78 -16.33 10.51
N PRO A 138 16.35 -16.31 9.23
CA PRO A 138 17.28 -16.24 8.10
C PRO A 138 18.19 -15.02 8.16
N CYS A 139 17.68 -13.90 8.69
CA CYS A 139 18.45 -12.67 8.83
C CYS A 139 19.65 -12.77 9.77
N LEU A 140 19.59 -13.66 10.78
CA LEU A 140 20.68 -13.92 11.71
C LEU A 140 21.62 -15.03 11.21
N SER A 141 21.16 -15.83 10.25
CA SER A 141 21.90 -16.95 9.67
C SER A 141 22.99 -16.45 8.70
N THR A 142 24.00 -17.27 8.48
CA THR A 142 25.10 -16.98 7.54
C THR A 142 25.33 -18.16 6.62
N VAL A 143 26.28 -18.04 5.70
CA VAL A 143 26.68 -19.16 4.83
C VAL A 143 27.23 -20.37 5.58
N ASN A 144 27.65 -20.22 6.83
CA ASN A 144 28.33 -21.28 7.60
C ASN A 144 27.47 -21.87 8.73
N TYR A 145 26.41 -21.17 9.15
CA TYR A 145 25.57 -21.60 10.27
C TYR A 145 24.17 -21.02 10.17
N ASP A 146 23.21 -21.74 10.74
CA ASP A 146 21.82 -21.33 10.83
C ASP A 146 21.48 -20.87 12.24
N VAL A 147 20.65 -19.83 12.30
CA VAL A 147 20.14 -19.32 13.57
C VAL A 147 18.67 -19.67 13.70
N LEU A 148 18.34 -20.32 14.82
CA LEU A 148 16.97 -20.68 15.16
C LEU A 148 16.48 -19.84 16.32
N ALA A 149 15.24 -19.38 16.22
CA ALA A 149 14.51 -18.74 17.29
C ALA A 149 13.36 -19.67 17.69
N VAL A 150 13.50 -20.27 18.87
CA VAL A 150 12.54 -21.23 19.43
C VAL A 150 11.92 -20.65 20.69
N ASP A 151 10.60 -20.73 20.79
CA ASP A 151 9.86 -20.33 21.99
C ASP A 151 10.42 -21.07 23.22
N SER A 152 10.80 -20.29 24.24
CA SER A 152 11.45 -20.78 25.47
C SER A 152 10.51 -21.63 26.34
N GLU A 153 9.19 -21.52 26.19
CA GLU A 153 8.20 -22.31 26.94
C GLU A 153 7.92 -23.66 26.27
N LEU A 154 8.32 -23.85 25.00
CA LEU A 154 8.08 -25.11 24.30
C LEU A 154 9.03 -26.22 24.80
N SER A 155 8.45 -27.38 25.12
CA SER A 155 9.18 -28.61 25.47
C SER A 155 10.29 -28.93 24.46
N ILE A 156 11.39 -29.51 24.97
CA ILE A 156 12.53 -30.00 24.19
C ILE A 156 12.21 -31.37 23.55
N GLU A 157 11.14 -32.02 24.00
CA GLU A 157 10.72 -33.33 23.50
C GLU A 157 10.39 -33.29 22.00
N GLY A 158 11.06 -34.15 21.22
CA GLY A 158 10.93 -34.18 19.75
C GLY A 158 11.80 -33.16 18.98
N LYS A 159 12.72 -32.44 19.64
CA LYS A 159 13.58 -31.42 19.00
C LYS A 159 15.01 -31.89 18.72
N GLU A 160 15.17 -33.02 18.03
CA GLU A 160 16.50 -33.53 17.65
C GLU A 160 17.34 -32.51 16.86
N SER A 161 16.68 -31.63 16.10
CA SER A 161 17.33 -30.53 15.37
C SER A 161 18.08 -29.55 16.28
N LEU A 162 17.75 -29.47 17.58
CA LEU A 162 18.43 -28.63 18.57
C LEU A 162 19.68 -29.28 19.20
N LEU A 163 19.87 -30.60 19.06
CA LEU A 163 21.02 -31.31 19.63
C LEU A 163 22.35 -30.85 19.03
N SER A 164 22.32 -30.35 17.80
CA SER A 164 23.47 -29.78 17.07
C SER A 164 23.68 -28.28 17.31
N CYS A 165 22.90 -27.67 18.20
CA CYS A 165 22.84 -26.22 18.38
C CYS A 165 23.42 -25.78 19.73
N THR A 166 24.01 -24.58 19.74
CA THR A 166 24.47 -23.90 20.95
C THR A 166 23.53 -22.73 21.26
N LYS A 167 23.05 -22.64 22.51
CA LYS A 167 22.26 -21.49 22.97
C LYS A 167 23.13 -20.22 22.90
N MET A 168 22.59 -19.16 22.32
CA MET A 168 23.24 -17.85 22.26
C MET A 168 22.72 -16.92 23.37
N TYR A 169 21.44 -16.54 23.29
CA TYR A 169 20.78 -15.61 24.22
C TYR A 169 19.25 -15.75 24.13
N ASP A 170 18.55 -15.24 25.13
CA ASP A 170 17.09 -15.14 25.13
C ASP A 170 16.68 -13.72 24.72
N LEU A 171 15.67 -13.60 23.85
CA LEU A 171 15.19 -12.31 23.37
C LEU A 171 13.65 -12.28 23.41
N PRO A 172 13.04 -11.22 23.97
CA PRO A 172 11.61 -11.03 23.84
C PRO A 172 11.28 -10.66 22.39
N VAL A 173 10.31 -11.35 21.80
CA VAL A 173 9.91 -11.12 20.40
C VAL A 173 8.70 -10.19 20.37
N PRO A 174 8.68 -9.17 19.49
CA PRO A 174 7.49 -8.36 19.29
C PRO A 174 6.36 -9.22 18.68
N ARG A 175 5.17 -9.17 19.29
CA ARG A 175 3.94 -9.78 18.74
C ARG A 175 3.40 -8.95 17.59
N ASP A 176 3.26 -7.64 17.82
CA ASP A 176 2.75 -6.71 16.84
C ASP A 176 3.81 -5.65 16.55
N ILE A 177 4.03 -5.36 15.27
CA ILE A 177 4.84 -4.24 14.81
C ILE A 177 3.89 -3.20 14.23
N ARG A 178 3.78 -2.05 14.91
CA ARG A 178 2.92 -0.94 14.49
C ARG A 178 3.78 0.22 14.03
N LEU A 179 3.57 0.68 12.81
CA LEU A 179 4.19 1.88 12.26
C LEU A 179 3.13 2.97 12.17
N SER A 180 3.28 4.03 12.94
CA SER A 180 2.39 5.19 12.88
C SER A 180 3.07 6.35 12.18
N TRP A 181 2.32 7.18 11.47
CA TRP A 181 2.84 8.40 10.87
C TRP A 181 1.93 9.58 11.22
N SER A 182 2.50 10.78 11.30
CA SER A 182 1.76 12.01 11.63
C SER A 182 1.58 12.92 10.41
N SER A 183 2.61 13.07 9.58
CA SER A 183 2.58 13.86 8.35
C SER A 183 2.75 12.95 7.12
N PRO A 184 1.89 13.08 6.09
CA PRO A 184 0.76 13.99 6.02
C PRO A 184 -0.43 13.54 6.87
N ASN A 185 -1.17 14.51 7.44
CA ASN A 185 -2.36 14.24 8.25
C ASN A 185 -3.60 14.05 7.36
N CYS A 186 -3.81 12.81 6.93
CA CYS A 186 -4.94 12.37 6.13
C CYS A 186 -6.08 11.78 6.98
N GLY A 187 -5.86 11.51 8.27
CA GLY A 187 -6.83 10.87 9.16
C GLY A 187 -8.13 11.67 9.30
N SER A 188 -8.05 13.01 9.25
CA SER A 188 -9.23 13.89 9.24
C SER A 188 -10.08 13.72 7.98
N CYS A 189 -9.47 13.61 6.80
CA CYS A 189 -10.17 13.33 5.55
C CYS A 189 -10.88 11.98 5.63
N GLU A 190 -10.16 10.93 6.02
CA GLU A 190 -10.67 9.55 6.12
C GLU A 190 -11.80 9.44 7.14
N ALA A 191 -11.74 10.17 8.26
CA ALA A 191 -12.82 10.23 9.26
C ALA A 191 -14.12 10.83 8.70
N THR A 192 -14.02 11.73 7.72
CA THR A 192 -15.18 12.28 6.98
C THR A 192 -15.58 11.44 5.77
N GLY A 193 -14.93 10.29 5.55
CA GLY A 193 -15.14 9.44 4.39
C GLY A 193 -14.60 10.04 3.09
N LYS A 194 -13.57 10.89 3.15
CA LYS A 194 -12.90 11.47 1.98
C LYS A 194 -11.48 10.90 1.85
N GLN A 195 -10.90 11.00 0.66
CA GLN A 195 -9.52 10.61 0.40
C GLN A 195 -8.59 11.82 0.46
N CYS A 196 -7.30 11.56 0.65
CA CYS A 196 -6.26 12.57 0.79
C CYS A 196 -5.37 12.57 -0.46
N ARG A 197 -4.92 13.74 -0.94
CA ARG A 197 -3.97 13.85 -2.07
C ARG A 197 -3.03 15.03 -1.89
N LEU A 198 -1.94 15.04 -2.65
CA LEU A 198 -1.10 16.23 -2.81
C LEU A 198 -1.87 17.35 -3.50
N ARG A 199 -1.69 18.57 -2.99
CA ARG A 199 -2.21 19.78 -3.59
C ARG A 199 -1.37 20.15 -4.82
N LYS A 200 -2.03 20.40 -5.96
CA LYS A 200 -1.34 20.66 -7.25
C LYS A 200 -0.54 21.96 -7.31
N ASN A 201 -0.83 22.94 -6.44
CA ASN A 201 -0.30 24.31 -6.54
C ASN A 201 0.70 24.67 -5.43
N SER A 202 1.22 23.70 -4.68
CA SER A 202 2.11 24.00 -3.55
C SER A 202 3.58 24.04 -4.00
N ILE A 203 4.12 25.24 -4.10
CA ILE A 203 5.47 25.52 -4.65
C ILE A 203 6.55 25.40 -3.54
N THR A 204 6.17 25.42 -2.26
CA THR A 204 7.12 25.52 -1.13
C THR A 204 6.90 24.49 0.00
N GLU A 205 5.69 24.00 0.21
CA GLU A 205 5.38 22.98 1.22
C GLU A 205 4.54 21.85 0.59
N LEU A 206 4.82 20.59 0.95
CA LEU A 206 4.05 19.42 0.51
C LEU A 206 2.68 19.41 1.22
N GLU A 207 1.79 20.30 0.81
CA GLU A 207 0.43 20.40 1.35
C GLU A 207 -0.48 19.30 0.80
N THR A 208 -1.42 18.88 1.63
CA THR A 208 -2.42 17.88 1.27
C THR A 208 -3.83 18.45 1.37
N GLU A 209 -4.74 17.91 0.56
CA GLU A 209 -6.15 18.29 0.57
C GLU A 209 -7.06 17.05 0.55
N CYS A 210 -8.25 17.18 1.14
CA CYS A 210 -9.28 16.15 1.07
C CYS A 210 -10.03 16.25 -0.27
N TYR A 211 -10.24 15.12 -0.93
CA TYR A 211 -10.98 15.03 -2.18
C TYR A 211 -11.89 13.80 -2.21
N GLY A 212 -12.91 13.89 -3.07
CA GLY A 212 -13.83 12.78 -3.31
C GLY A 212 -14.63 12.36 -2.07
N TRP A 213 -15.51 11.38 -2.28
CA TRP A 213 -16.21 10.66 -1.21
C TRP A 213 -15.91 9.18 -1.39
N HIS A 214 -15.59 8.49 -0.30
CA HIS A 214 -15.47 7.05 -0.25
C HIS A 214 -16.88 6.47 -0.46
N ARG A 215 -17.12 5.86 -1.63
CA ARG A 215 -18.29 5.00 -1.79
C ARG A 215 -18.09 3.80 -0.86
N GLN A 216 -18.68 3.84 0.33
CA GLN A 216 -19.05 2.59 0.97
C GLN A 216 -20.03 1.90 0.05
N ASP A 217 -19.82 0.61 -0.26
CA ASP A 217 -20.70 -0.21 -1.07
C ASP A 217 -22.11 -0.25 -0.44
N LYS A 218 -22.92 0.74 -0.79
CA LYS A 218 -24.36 0.66 -0.74
C LYS A 218 -24.80 0.41 -2.16
N GLY A 219 -25.47 -0.73 -2.34
CA GLY A 219 -25.87 -1.32 -3.62
C GLY A 219 -26.23 -0.28 -4.69
N ALA A 220 -25.70 -0.53 -5.89
CA ALA A 220 -25.85 0.32 -7.06
C ALA A 220 -27.32 0.72 -7.29
N PHE A 221 -27.67 1.95 -6.93
CA PHE A 221 -28.82 2.61 -7.55
C PHE A 221 -28.36 3.12 -8.92
N SER A 222 -28.61 2.31 -9.96
CA SER A 222 -28.49 2.79 -11.33
C SER A 222 -29.63 3.79 -11.58
N PHE A 223 -29.32 5.08 -11.68
CA PHE A 223 -30.22 5.99 -12.36
C PHE A 223 -30.13 5.69 -13.86
N LYS A 224 -31.09 4.91 -14.38
CA LYS A 224 -31.32 4.80 -15.82
C LYS A 224 -31.91 6.13 -16.29
N TYR A 225 -31.09 7.00 -16.85
CA TYR A 225 -31.59 8.09 -17.68
C TYR A 225 -31.91 7.51 -19.06
N SER A 226 -33.20 7.41 -19.38
CA SER A 226 -33.65 7.08 -20.72
C SER A 226 -33.74 8.37 -21.52
N VAL A 227 -32.78 8.59 -22.43
CA VAL A 227 -32.81 9.71 -23.36
C VAL A 227 -33.76 9.34 -24.50
N HIS A 228 -34.96 9.92 -24.51
CA HIS A 228 -35.96 9.70 -25.57
C HIS A 228 -35.74 10.72 -26.70
N CYS A 229 -34.93 10.37 -27.70
CA CYS A 229 -34.79 11.20 -28.90
C CYS A 229 -36.02 11.01 -29.81
N SER A 230 -36.83 12.07 -29.92
CA SER A 230 -38.00 12.10 -30.81
C SER A 230 -37.62 12.84 -32.09
N VAL A 231 -37.64 12.15 -33.24
CA VAL A 231 -37.37 12.77 -34.55
C VAL A 231 -38.67 13.37 -35.07
N PHE A 232 -38.79 14.70 -35.08
CA PHE A 232 -39.88 15.40 -35.75
C PHE A 232 -39.53 15.60 -37.23
N ILE A 233 -40.27 14.93 -38.12
CA ILE A 233 -40.21 15.18 -39.57
C ILE A 233 -41.31 16.20 -39.90
N ALA A 234 -40.94 17.47 -40.04
CA ALA A 234 -41.81 18.47 -40.67
C ALA A 234 -41.58 18.45 -42.19
N PRO A 235 -42.64 18.46 -43.03
CA PRO A 235 -42.46 18.51 -44.46
C PRO A 235 -42.08 19.94 -44.86
N SER A 236 -40.97 20.03 -45.60
CA SER A 236 -40.42 21.20 -46.29
C SER A 236 -39.52 22.17 -45.49
N PHE A 237 -38.29 22.30 -46.02
CA PHE A 237 -37.17 23.17 -45.65
C PHE A 237 -36.22 22.69 -44.53
N SER A 238 -34.98 22.42 -44.96
CA SER A 238 -33.87 21.81 -44.24
C SER A 238 -33.31 22.68 -43.12
N PHE A 239 -33.59 22.36 -41.86
CA PHE A 239 -32.71 22.63 -40.72
C PHE A 239 -32.94 21.57 -39.63
N PHE A 240 -31.90 20.79 -39.29
CA PHE A 240 -31.92 19.88 -38.15
C PHE A 240 -31.36 20.61 -36.92
N TYR A 241 -32.20 20.91 -35.94
CA TYR A 241 -31.75 21.26 -34.59
C TYR A 241 -31.94 20.05 -33.68
N LEU A 242 -30.85 19.58 -33.08
CA LEU A 242 -30.89 18.66 -31.95
C LEU A 242 -31.03 19.51 -30.67
N VAL A 243 -32.20 19.47 -30.05
CA VAL A 243 -32.38 19.98 -28.69
C VAL A 243 -32.32 18.77 -27.76
N CYS A 244 -31.24 18.68 -26.97
CA CYS A 244 -31.17 17.78 -25.83
C CYS A 244 -31.67 18.56 -24.59
N ILE A 245 -32.73 18.07 -23.94
CA ILE A 245 -33.16 18.51 -22.60
C ILE A 245 -32.58 17.54 -21.58
#